data_AF-M0AQ42-F1
#
_entry.id   AF-M0AQ42-F1
#
_cell.length_a   1.000
_cell.length_b   1.000
_cell.length_c   1.000
_cell.angle_alpha   90.00
_cell.angle_beta   90.00
_cell.angle_gamma   90.00
#
_symmetry.space_group_name_H-M   'P 1'
#
loop_
_entity.id
_entity.type
_entity.pdbx_description
1 polymer ?
#
loop_
_entity_poly.entity_id
_entity_poly.type
_entity_poly.pdbx_seq_one_letter_code
_entity_poly.pdbx_strand_id
1 'polypeptide(L)'
;MNTRNKLGTAFVVLAIVLFTVPALFPVQAVLTHDTRDSTSDGQEQLEEQGTKIVEYDNLSEKGQELYVQALENGGEYRVSTEQGAPEFDYMTSVELAQRQDENPEHQPGFIAIERPDDADLPPADEPSNRGPSENDEEYEQHREQVQRYDLMTLSKGPPPLGATPQLLRLAASLLAVISFGIGGYLLSSKST
;
A
#
# COMPACT_ATOMS: atom_id res chain seq x y z
N MET A 1 -46.43 -16.10 20.83
CA MET A 1 -45.01 -15.66 20.79
C MET A 1 -45.00 -14.14 20.72
N ASN A 2 -44.59 -13.46 21.80
CA ASN A 2 -44.66 -12.00 21.92
C ASN A 2 -43.83 -11.30 20.83
N THR A 3 -44.38 -10.23 20.26
CA THR A 3 -43.74 -9.44 19.19
C THR A 3 -42.33 -8.99 19.57
N ARG A 4 -42.09 -8.64 20.84
CA ARG A 4 -40.76 -8.33 21.40
C ARG A 4 -39.75 -9.48 21.28
N ASN A 5 -40.17 -10.72 21.54
CA ASN A 5 -39.26 -11.88 21.39
C ASN A 5 -38.92 -12.11 19.93
N LYS A 6 -39.87 -11.90 19.00
CA LYS A 6 -39.59 -11.97 17.56
C LYS A 6 -38.57 -10.91 17.13
N LEU A 7 -38.72 -9.67 17.62
CA LEU A 7 -37.77 -8.58 17.39
C LEU A 7 -36.38 -8.89 17.98
N GLY A 8 -36.31 -9.36 19.24
CA GLY A 8 -35.05 -9.73 19.88
C GLY A 8 -34.31 -10.84 19.13
N THR A 9 -35.02 -11.91 18.74
CA THR A 9 -34.44 -12.98 17.91
C THR A 9 -34.00 -12.47 16.54
N ALA A 10 -34.78 -11.61 15.88
CA ALA A 10 -34.40 -11.03 14.60
C ALA A 10 -33.09 -10.22 14.68
N PHE A 11 -32.90 -9.42 15.73
CA PHE A 11 -31.67 -8.66 15.94
C PHE A 11 -30.45 -9.56 16.22
N VAL A 12 -30.63 -10.65 16.97
CA VAL A 12 -29.56 -11.62 17.19
C VAL A 12 -29.17 -12.33 15.89
N VAL A 13 -30.16 -12.77 15.10
CA VAL A 13 -29.91 -13.38 13.78
C VAL A 13 -29.22 -12.38 12.85
N LEU A 14 -29.68 -11.13 12.82
CA LEU A 14 -29.05 -10.06 12.04
C LEU A 14 -27.59 -9.85 12.46
N ALA A 15 -27.30 -9.82 13.76
CA ALA A 15 -25.93 -9.70 14.26
C ALA A 15 -25.04 -10.86 13.77
N ILE A 16 -25.54 -12.10 13.81
CA ILE A 16 -24.81 -13.27 13.31
C ILE A 16 -24.55 -13.14 11.81
N VAL A 17 -25.54 -12.71 11.02
CA VAL A 17 -25.38 -12.52 9.58
C VAL A 17 -24.36 -11.42 9.28
N LEU A 18 -24.46 -10.28 9.98
CA LEU A 18 -23.53 -9.15 9.83
C LEU A 18 -22.09 -9.49 10.24
N PHE A 19 -21.89 -10.48 11.12
CA PHE A 19 -20.55 -10.95 11.48
C PHE A 19 -20.01 -12.00 10.50
N THR A 20 -20.85 -12.95 10.10
CA THR A 20 -20.42 -14.10 9.27
C THR A 20 -20.24 -13.75 7.81
N VAL A 21 -21.17 -13.00 7.21
CA VAL A 21 -21.14 -12.71 5.76
C VAL A 21 -19.89 -11.92 5.35
N PRO A 22 -19.50 -10.80 6.02
CA PRO A 22 -18.31 -10.07 5.64
C PRO A 22 -17.00 -10.84 5.85
N ALA A 23 -16.98 -11.80 6.78
CA ALA A 23 -15.82 -12.66 7.03
C ALA A 23 -15.58 -13.67 5.90
N LEU A 24 -16.60 -14.01 5.12
CA LEU A 24 -16.50 -14.93 3.98
C LEU A 24 -15.94 -14.27 2.72
N PHE A 25 -15.88 -12.94 2.66
CA PHE A 25 -15.23 -12.25 1.56
C PHE A 25 -13.72 -12.18 1.85
N PRO A 26 -12.84 -12.69 0.98
CA PRO A 26 -11.40 -12.53 1.16
C PRO A 26 -11.04 -11.04 1.04
N VAL A 27 -10.10 -10.57 1.87
CA VAL A 27 -9.49 -9.26 1.67
C VAL A 27 -8.54 -9.43 0.49
N GLN A 28 -8.91 -8.88 -0.67
CA GLN A 28 -8.04 -8.96 -1.86
C GLN A 28 -6.77 -8.15 -1.57
N ALA A 29 -5.62 -8.78 -1.76
CA ALA A 29 -4.34 -8.09 -1.66
C ALA A 29 -4.26 -7.01 -2.73
N VAL A 30 -3.53 -5.95 -2.43
CA VAL A 30 -3.22 -4.87 -3.36
C VAL A 30 -1.73 -4.79 -3.57
N LEU A 31 -1.35 -4.33 -4.75
CA LEU A 31 0.02 -4.00 -5.11
C LEU A 31 0.21 -2.50 -4.88
N THR A 32 1.27 -2.13 -4.19
CA THR A 32 1.60 -0.74 -3.86
C THR A 32 2.90 -0.37 -4.54
N HIS A 33 2.89 0.81 -5.14
CA HIS A 33 4.03 1.50 -5.76
C HIS A 33 4.22 2.78 -4.95
N ASP A 34 5.39 2.93 -4.34
CA ASP A 34 5.71 4.07 -3.50
C ASP A 34 7.02 4.71 -3.96
N THR A 35 6.97 5.95 -4.45
CA THR A 35 8.11 6.71 -5.01
C THR A 35 8.60 7.79 -4.04
N ARG A 36 8.19 7.71 -2.76
CA ARG A 36 8.62 8.68 -1.74
C ARG A 36 9.98 8.36 -1.13
N ASP A 37 10.50 7.17 -1.39
CA ASP A 37 11.86 6.82 -0.99
C ASP A 37 12.84 7.48 -1.97
N SER A 38 13.92 8.04 -1.46
CA SER A 38 14.93 8.78 -2.23
C SER A 38 16.28 8.08 -2.17
N THR A 39 17.10 8.21 -3.22
CA THR A 39 18.49 7.76 -3.18
C THR A 39 19.46 8.80 -3.71
N SER A 40 20.62 8.90 -3.06
CA SER A 40 21.80 9.60 -3.58
C SER A 40 22.81 8.63 -4.21
N ASP A 41 22.51 7.34 -4.21
CA ASP A 41 23.45 6.31 -4.60
C ASP A 41 23.58 6.24 -6.11
N GLY A 42 24.82 6.10 -6.58
CA GLY A 42 25.09 5.88 -7.99
C GLY A 42 24.78 4.44 -8.42
N GLN A 43 24.83 4.19 -9.73
CA GLN A 43 24.54 2.88 -10.32
C GLN A 43 25.28 1.72 -9.63
N GLU A 44 26.60 1.84 -9.43
CA GLU A 44 27.43 0.80 -8.81
C GLU A 44 26.97 0.46 -7.39
N GLN A 45 26.61 1.47 -6.60
CA GLN A 45 26.14 1.28 -5.21
C GLN A 45 24.75 0.63 -5.17
N LEU A 46 23.84 1.05 -6.06
CA LEU A 46 22.53 0.44 -6.20
C LEU A 46 22.62 -1.03 -6.63
N GLU A 47 23.53 -1.35 -7.55
CA GLU A 47 23.82 -2.73 -7.96
C GLU A 47 24.43 -3.57 -6.81
N GLU A 48 25.36 -3.01 -6.03
CA GLU A 48 25.93 -3.66 -4.85
C GLU A 48 24.88 -3.99 -3.78
N GLN A 49 23.88 -3.11 -3.61
CA GLN A 49 22.73 -3.31 -2.71
C GLN A 49 21.68 -4.28 -3.27
N GLY A 50 21.90 -4.83 -4.48
CA GLY A 50 20.95 -5.71 -5.15
C GLY A 50 19.68 -5.00 -5.63
N THR A 51 19.68 -3.67 -5.70
CA THR A 51 18.58 -2.89 -6.25
C THR A 51 18.59 -3.03 -7.77
N LYS A 52 17.44 -3.42 -8.33
CA LYS A 52 17.29 -3.54 -9.78
C LYS A 52 17.20 -2.14 -10.39
N ILE A 53 18.09 -1.81 -11.32
CA ILE A 53 18.07 -0.55 -12.06
C ILE A 53 17.42 -0.80 -13.43
N VAL A 54 16.46 0.04 -13.80
CA VAL A 54 15.78 -0.04 -15.10
C VAL A 54 15.55 1.36 -15.64
N GLU A 55 15.94 1.62 -16.89
CA GLU A 55 15.58 2.86 -17.58
C GLU A 55 14.07 2.95 -17.78
N TYR A 56 13.49 4.13 -17.57
CA TYR A 56 12.05 4.37 -17.74
C TYR A 56 11.53 3.89 -19.10
N ASP A 57 12.29 4.13 -20.18
CA ASP A 57 11.91 3.73 -21.54
C ASP A 57 11.93 2.21 -21.77
N ASN A 58 12.62 1.47 -20.90
CA ASN A 58 12.69 0.01 -20.92
C ASN A 58 11.62 -0.66 -20.04
N LEU A 59 10.84 0.12 -19.28
CA LEU A 59 9.66 -0.40 -18.58
C LEU A 59 8.58 -0.79 -19.59
N SER A 60 7.73 -1.75 -19.23
CA SER A 60 6.53 -2.00 -20.01
C SER A 60 5.60 -0.79 -19.98
N GLU A 61 4.68 -0.68 -20.94
CA GLU A 61 3.61 0.35 -20.91
C GLU A 61 2.90 0.36 -19.56
N LYS A 62 2.70 -0.82 -18.95
CA LYS A 62 2.08 -0.93 -17.64
C LYS A 62 2.99 -0.45 -16.51
N GLY A 63 4.28 -0.77 -16.56
CA GLY A 63 5.27 -0.29 -15.59
C GLY A 63 5.37 1.24 -15.59
N GLN A 64 5.43 1.84 -16.78
CA GLN A 64 5.44 3.30 -16.97
C GLN A 64 4.16 3.93 -16.41
N GLU A 65 2.99 3.39 -16.75
CA GLU A 65 1.70 3.87 -16.25
C GLU A 65 1.67 3.84 -14.71
N LEU A 66 2.09 2.75 -14.09
CA LEU A 66 2.08 2.60 -12.63
C LEU A 66 3.04 3.56 -11.93
N TYR A 67 4.22 3.77 -12.50
CA TYR A 67 5.20 4.74 -12.00
C TYR A 67 4.68 6.18 -12.11
N VAL A 68 4.18 6.59 -13.28
CA VAL A 68 3.61 7.93 -13.48
C VAL A 68 2.41 8.16 -12.54
N GLN A 69 1.54 7.16 -12.39
CA GLN A 69 0.42 7.26 -11.46
C GLN A 69 0.88 7.38 -10.00
N ALA A 70 1.96 6.71 -9.60
CA ALA A 70 2.54 6.92 -8.27
C ALA A 70 2.94 8.38 -8.09
N LEU A 71 3.64 8.95 -9.08
CA LEU A 71 4.07 10.35 -9.04
C LEU A 71 2.90 11.34 -8.99
N GLU A 72 1.89 11.14 -9.83
CA GLU A 72 0.72 12.02 -9.87
C GLU A 72 -0.14 11.96 -8.59
N ASN A 73 -0.08 10.86 -7.84
CA ASN A 73 -0.86 10.63 -6.62
C ASN A 73 -0.09 10.96 -5.33
N GLY A 74 0.98 11.77 -5.42
CA GLY A 74 1.76 12.21 -4.26
C GLY A 74 2.64 11.10 -3.69
N GLY A 75 3.20 10.30 -4.59
CA GLY A 75 4.20 9.28 -4.33
C GLY A 75 3.68 7.91 -3.98
N GLU A 76 2.38 7.66 -4.07
CA GLU A 76 1.83 6.34 -3.73
C GLU A 76 0.64 5.97 -4.60
N TYR A 77 0.73 4.85 -5.31
CA TYR A 77 -0.35 4.33 -6.13
C TYR A 77 -0.58 2.84 -5.94
N ARG A 78 -1.86 2.45 -5.91
CA ARG A 78 -2.29 1.08 -5.59
C ARG A 78 -3.21 0.51 -6.65
N VAL A 79 -2.98 -0.76 -6.96
CA VAL A 79 -3.78 -1.50 -7.95
C VAL A 79 -4.10 -2.91 -7.45
N SER A 80 -5.05 -3.57 -8.12
CA SER A 80 -5.33 -4.99 -7.85
C SER A 80 -4.15 -5.86 -8.31
N THR A 81 -4.09 -7.09 -7.81
CA THR A 81 -3.02 -8.03 -8.18
C THR A 81 -2.98 -8.37 -9.67
N GLU A 82 -4.09 -8.24 -10.39
CA GLU A 82 -4.13 -8.49 -11.84
C GLU A 82 -3.60 -7.31 -12.68
N GLN A 83 -3.42 -6.14 -12.06
CA GLN A 83 -3.05 -4.89 -12.73
C GLN A 83 -1.59 -4.49 -12.48
N GLY A 84 -0.81 -5.32 -11.79
CA GLY A 84 0.63 -5.08 -11.61
C GLY A 84 1.42 -5.26 -12.90
N ALA A 85 2.63 -4.71 -12.91
CA ALA A 85 3.58 -4.95 -14.01
C ALA A 85 4.37 -6.24 -13.74
N PRO A 86 4.49 -7.17 -14.72
CA PRO A 86 5.15 -8.46 -14.52
C PRO A 86 6.66 -8.38 -14.22
N GLU A 87 7.30 -7.27 -14.58
CA GLU A 87 8.72 -7.00 -14.34
C GLU A 87 9.03 -6.53 -12.90
N PHE A 88 8.00 -6.18 -12.12
CA PHE A 88 8.10 -5.73 -10.74
C PHE A 88 7.97 -6.92 -9.78
N ASP A 89 8.94 -7.05 -8.86
CA ASP A 89 8.94 -8.11 -7.85
C ASP A 89 8.19 -7.65 -6.59
N TYR A 90 6.87 -7.85 -6.59
CA TYR A 90 6.02 -7.46 -5.47
C TYR A 90 6.13 -8.47 -4.31
N MET A 91 6.87 -8.10 -3.28
CA MET A 91 7.04 -8.93 -2.10
C MET A 91 6.06 -8.56 -0.99
N THR A 92 5.69 -9.55 -0.21
CA THR A 92 5.02 -9.36 1.08
C THR A 92 6.03 -8.92 2.13
N SER A 93 5.56 -8.29 3.22
CA SER A 93 6.42 -7.91 4.34
C SER A 93 7.18 -9.09 4.96
N VAL A 94 6.63 -10.29 4.89
CA VAL A 94 7.28 -11.52 5.38
C VAL A 94 8.42 -11.93 4.45
N GLU A 95 8.23 -11.87 3.14
CA GLU A 95 9.28 -12.18 2.15
C GLU A 95 10.40 -11.14 2.20
N LEU A 96 10.07 -9.86 2.37
CA LEU A 96 11.06 -8.80 2.57
C LEU A 96 11.91 -9.04 3.83
N ALA A 97 11.28 -9.34 4.96
CA ALA A 97 12.00 -9.62 6.20
C ALA A 97 12.92 -10.85 6.06
N GLN A 98 12.44 -11.91 5.41
CA GLN A 98 13.24 -13.11 5.15
C GLN A 98 14.46 -12.81 4.26
N ARG A 99 14.29 -12.07 3.16
CA ARG A 99 15.41 -11.70 2.28
C ARG A 99 16.40 -10.77 2.98
N GLN A 100 15.93 -9.84 3.81
CA GLN A 100 16.80 -8.99 4.62
C GLN A 100 17.62 -9.79 5.63
N ASP A 101 17.01 -10.80 6.26
CA ASP A 101 17.71 -11.68 7.21
C ASP A 101 18.75 -12.57 6.50
N GLU A 102 18.46 -13.03 5.28
CA GLU A 102 19.37 -13.83 4.46
C GLU A 102 20.55 -13.00 3.93
N ASN A 103 20.30 -11.74 3.55
CA ASN A 103 21.32 -10.84 3.06
C ASN A 103 21.07 -9.39 3.54
N PRO A 104 21.66 -9.00 4.69
CA PRO A 104 21.38 -7.70 5.31
C PRO A 104 21.96 -6.52 4.54
N GLU A 105 22.89 -6.76 3.61
CA GLU A 105 23.46 -5.73 2.74
C GLU A 105 22.58 -5.48 1.50
N HIS A 106 21.63 -6.38 1.22
CA HIS A 106 20.68 -6.19 0.12
C HIS A 106 19.42 -5.48 0.60
N GLN A 107 18.88 -4.61 -0.25
CA GLN A 107 17.60 -3.94 -0.03
C GLN A 107 16.53 -4.55 -0.96
N PRO A 108 15.86 -5.64 -0.55
CA PRO A 108 14.82 -6.26 -1.37
C PRO A 108 13.59 -5.35 -1.47
N GLY A 109 12.86 -5.44 -2.59
CA GLY A 109 11.59 -4.72 -2.77
C GLY A 109 11.72 -3.32 -3.36
N PHE A 110 12.94 -2.89 -3.69
CA PHE A 110 13.19 -1.62 -4.39
C PHE A 110 13.49 -1.86 -5.87
N ILE A 111 13.04 -0.92 -6.69
CA ILE A 111 13.51 -0.76 -8.07
C ILE A 111 13.96 0.69 -8.24
N ALA A 112 15.13 0.90 -8.84
CA ALA A 112 15.60 2.21 -9.25
C ALA A 112 15.22 2.44 -10.71
N ILE A 113 14.47 3.50 -10.97
CA ILE A 113 14.06 3.89 -12.32
C ILE A 113 14.97 5.01 -12.78
N GLU A 114 15.75 4.75 -13.83
CA GLU A 114 16.54 5.80 -14.47
C GLU A 114 15.63 6.68 -15.32
N ARG A 115 15.56 7.96 -14.98
CA ARG A 115 14.75 8.96 -15.69
C ARG A 115 15.54 9.54 -16.87
N PRO A 116 14.94 9.65 -18.07
CA PRO A 116 15.57 10.35 -19.17
C PRO A 116 15.63 11.85 -18.87
N ASP A 117 16.73 12.50 -19.27
CA ASP A 117 16.96 13.94 -19.04
C ASP A 117 15.85 14.84 -19.65
N ASP A 118 15.25 14.41 -20.77
CA ASP A 118 14.23 15.16 -21.53
C ASP A 118 12.81 14.57 -21.39
N ALA A 119 12.56 13.70 -20.41
CA ALA A 119 11.25 13.06 -20.28
C ALA A 119 10.19 14.02 -19.72
N ASP A 120 9.01 14.07 -20.36
CA ASP A 120 7.82 14.78 -19.87
C ASP A 120 7.16 14.00 -18.73
N LEU A 121 7.90 13.86 -17.62
CA LEU A 121 7.50 13.11 -16.44
C LEU A 121 7.17 14.08 -15.30
N PRO A 122 6.18 13.74 -14.45
CA PRO A 122 5.95 14.47 -13.21
C PRO A 122 7.24 14.58 -12.37
N PRO A 123 7.38 15.61 -11.52
CA PRO A 123 8.52 15.70 -10.60
C PRO A 123 8.55 14.47 -9.68
N ALA A 124 9.75 14.03 -9.29
CA ALA A 124 9.91 12.96 -8.30
C ALA A 124 9.31 13.37 -6.94
N ASP A 125 8.75 12.42 -6.19
CA ASP A 125 8.13 12.66 -4.87
C ASP A 125 9.11 12.61 -3.70
N GLU A 126 10.40 12.57 -4.01
CA GLU A 126 11.44 12.50 -3.02
C GLU A 126 11.32 13.65 -2.00
N PRO A 127 11.35 13.33 -0.70
CA PRO A 127 11.39 14.36 0.31
C PRO A 127 12.66 15.16 0.08
N SER A 128 12.53 16.44 -0.29
CA SER A 128 13.66 17.36 -0.33
C SER A 128 14.34 17.31 1.03
N ASN A 129 15.45 16.59 1.16
CA ASN A 129 16.12 16.41 2.44
C ASN A 129 16.76 17.76 2.80
N ARG A 130 15.94 18.62 3.41
CA ARG A 130 16.17 20.04 3.59
C ARG A 130 16.94 20.24 4.88
N GLY A 131 18.25 20.10 4.81
CA GLY A 131 19.17 20.93 5.58
C GLY A 131 19.56 22.14 4.73
N PRO A 132 19.78 23.34 5.29
CA PRO A 132 20.43 24.40 4.55
C PRO A 132 21.85 23.94 4.23
N SER A 133 22.10 23.46 3.01
CA SER A 133 23.46 23.31 2.52
C SER A 133 24.01 24.71 2.30
N GLU A 134 25.20 25.00 2.85
CA GLU A 134 25.86 26.30 2.70
C GLU A 134 26.50 26.49 1.32
N ASN A 135 26.43 25.47 0.45
CA ASN A 135 26.99 25.46 -0.90
C ASN A 135 25.91 25.15 -1.96
N ASP A 136 25.57 26.16 -2.77
CA ASP A 136 24.61 26.04 -3.87
C ASP A 136 25.11 25.07 -4.97
N GLU A 137 26.42 24.95 -5.17
CA GLU A 137 27.02 24.07 -6.20
C GLU A 137 26.89 22.58 -5.85
N GLU A 138 27.03 22.22 -4.57
CA GLU A 138 26.86 20.84 -4.09
C GLU A 138 25.38 20.44 -4.10
N TYR A 139 24.50 21.42 -3.88
CA TYR A 139 23.05 21.25 -4.00
C TYR A 139 22.63 20.94 -5.44
N GLU A 140 23.16 21.66 -6.43
CA GLU A 140 22.86 21.39 -7.85
C GLU A 140 23.34 20.00 -8.27
N GLN A 141 24.55 19.59 -7.89
CA GLN A 141 25.08 18.26 -8.19
C GLN A 141 24.28 17.13 -7.51
N HIS A 142 23.89 17.30 -6.25
CA HIS A 142 23.01 16.34 -5.57
C HIS A 142 21.64 16.26 -6.24
N ARG A 143 21.07 17.39 -6.63
CA ARG A 143 19.78 17.43 -7.32
C ARG A 143 19.84 16.73 -8.67
N GLU A 144 20.94 16.87 -9.42
CA GLU A 144 21.13 16.18 -10.70
C GLU A 144 21.26 14.66 -10.55
N GLN A 145 22.00 14.18 -9.55
CA GLN A 145 22.14 12.73 -9.30
C GLN A 145 20.84 12.10 -8.80
N VAL A 146 20.16 12.77 -7.87
CA VAL A 146 18.85 12.38 -7.35
C VAL A 146 17.80 12.33 -8.46
N GLN A 147 17.80 13.31 -9.36
CA GLN A 147 16.86 13.31 -10.49
C GLN A 147 17.09 12.15 -11.48
N ARG A 148 18.28 11.53 -11.47
CA ARG A 148 18.60 10.47 -12.41
C ARG A 148 17.98 9.15 -12.02
N TYR A 149 17.99 8.78 -10.75
CA TYR A 149 17.46 7.50 -10.27
C TYR A 149 16.36 7.71 -9.23
N ASP A 150 15.14 7.37 -9.59
CA ASP A 150 14.00 7.42 -8.68
C ASP A 150 13.79 6.04 -8.03
N LEU A 151 13.72 5.97 -6.71
CA LEU A 151 13.45 4.72 -6.01
C LEU A 151 11.94 4.50 -5.90
N MET A 152 11.49 3.36 -6.39
CA MET A 152 10.13 2.90 -6.18
C MET A 152 10.13 1.63 -5.33
N THR A 153 9.48 1.72 -4.17
CA THR A 153 9.21 0.59 -3.30
C THR A 153 7.99 -0.17 -3.79
N LEU A 154 8.17 -1.48 -3.97
CA LEU A 154 7.20 -2.41 -4.50
C LEU A 154 6.76 -3.37 -3.40
N SER A 155 5.48 -3.34 -3.05
CA SER A 155 4.97 -4.24 -2.01
C SER A 155 3.60 -4.82 -2.32
N LYS A 156 3.36 -6.00 -1.77
CA LYS A 156 2.08 -6.70 -1.81
C LYS A 156 1.56 -6.85 -0.39
N GLY A 157 0.35 -6.34 -0.15
CA GLY A 157 -0.21 -6.33 1.19
C GLY A 157 -1.73 -6.27 1.23
N PRO A 158 -2.33 -6.37 2.43
CA PRO A 158 -3.73 -6.03 2.59
C PRO A 158 -3.95 -4.55 2.24
N PRO A 159 -5.15 -4.18 1.76
CA PRO A 159 -5.50 -2.78 1.53
C PRO A 159 -5.47 -2.00 2.86
N PRO A 160 -5.33 -0.67 2.80
CA PRO A 160 -5.33 0.15 4.01
C PRO A 160 -6.69 0.10 4.73
N LEU A 161 -6.68 0.40 6.04
CA LEU A 161 -7.87 0.45 6.89
C LEU A 161 -8.96 1.40 6.36
N GLY A 162 -8.55 2.44 5.65
CA GLY A 162 -9.45 3.41 5.01
C GLY A 162 -10.07 2.95 3.69
N ALA A 163 -9.67 1.80 3.15
CA ALA A 163 -10.23 1.31 1.90
C ALA A 163 -11.71 0.92 2.07
N THR A 164 -12.54 1.22 1.07
CA THR A 164 -13.99 0.94 1.08
C THR A 164 -14.36 -0.48 1.55
N PRO A 165 -13.68 -1.56 1.10
CA PRO A 165 -14.01 -2.91 1.57
C PRO A 165 -13.75 -3.12 3.07
N GLN A 166 -12.73 -2.47 3.63
CA GLN A 166 -12.43 -2.56 5.07
C GLN A 166 -13.40 -1.72 5.89
N LEU A 167 -13.76 -0.52 5.40
CA LEU A 167 -14.78 0.32 6.02
C LEU A 167 -16.15 -0.38 6.09
N LEU A 168 -16.55 -1.11 5.03
CA LEU A 168 -17.80 -1.88 5.03
C LEU A 168 -17.77 -3.00 6.07
N ARG A 169 -16.64 -3.71 6.23
CA ARG A 169 -16.48 -4.73 7.29
C ARG A 169 -16.55 -4.12 8.68
N LEU A 170 -15.90 -2.97 8.88
CA LEU A 170 -15.89 -2.26 10.16
C LEU A 170 -17.29 -1.72 10.51
N ALA A 171 -18.01 -1.18 9.53
CA ALA A 171 -19.40 -0.76 9.70
C ALA A 171 -20.31 -1.95 10.02
N ALA A 172 -20.15 -3.08 9.31
CA ALA A 172 -20.92 -4.29 9.56
C ALA A 172 -20.65 -4.87 10.96
N SER A 173 -19.40 -4.88 11.41
CA SER A 173 -19.05 -5.35 12.76
C SER A 173 -19.62 -4.45 13.85
N LEU A 174 -19.57 -3.12 13.70
CA LEU A 174 -20.22 -2.17 14.60
C LEU A 174 -21.74 -2.41 14.69
N LEU A 175 -22.41 -2.54 13.54
CA LEU A 175 -23.84 -2.82 13.48
C LEU A 175 -24.19 -4.19 14.09
N ALA A 176 -23.32 -5.18 13.94
CA ALA A 176 -23.49 -6.49 14.56
C ALA A 176 -23.45 -6.38 16.10
N VAL A 177 -22.48 -5.65 16.66
CA VAL A 177 -22.36 -5.44 18.12
C VAL A 177 -23.58 -4.71 18.67
N ILE A 178 -24.04 -3.64 17.99
CA ILE A 178 -25.24 -2.89 18.37
C ILE A 178 -26.48 -3.79 18.33
N SER A 179 -26.65 -4.54 17.24
CA SER A 179 -27.78 -5.46 17.06
C SER A 179 -27.78 -6.57 18.11
N PHE A 180 -26.61 -7.10 18.44
CA PHE A 180 -26.46 -8.12 19.48
C PHE A 180 -26.83 -7.58 20.86
N GLY A 181 -26.39 -6.36 21.19
CA GLY A 181 -26.75 -5.68 22.44
C GLY A 181 -28.26 -5.42 22.58
N ILE A 182 -28.89 -4.87 21.55
CA ILE A 182 -30.34 -4.61 21.51
C ILE A 182 -31.11 -5.94 21.58
N GLY A 183 -30.71 -6.93 20.79
CA GLY A 183 -31.34 -8.25 20.76
C GLY A 183 -31.25 -8.96 22.12
N GLY A 184 -30.07 -8.96 22.73
CA GLY A 184 -29.82 -9.51 24.06
C GLY A 184 -30.65 -8.81 25.14
N TYR A 185 -30.71 -7.48 25.13
CA TYR A 185 -31.52 -6.71 26.08
C TYR A 185 -33.01 -7.05 25.97
N LEU A 186 -33.56 -7.09 24.75
CA LEU A 186 -34.97 -7.40 24.50
C LEU A 186 -35.35 -8.84 24.93
N LEU A 187 -34.40 -9.77 24.87
CA LEU A 187 -34.58 -11.15 25.32
C LEU A 187 -34.40 -11.30 26.85
N SER A 188 -33.48 -10.54 27.45
CA SER A 188 -33.12 -10.60 28.89
C SER A 188 -34.15 -9.94 29.80
N SER A 189 -34.80 -8.85 29.37
CA SER A 189 -35.79 -8.09 30.17
C SER A 189 -37.09 -8.86 30.50
N LYS A 190 -37.13 -10.17 30.24
CA LYS A 190 -38.21 -11.09 30.58
C LYS A 190 -37.99 -11.78 31.94
N SER A 191 -36.81 -11.64 32.54
CA SER A 191 -36.46 -12.32 33.80
C SER A 191 -36.90 -11.58 35.07
N THR A 192 -37.89 -10.68 34.99
CA THR A 192 -38.46 -9.98 36.15
C THR A 192 -39.97 -9.97 36.07
#